data_AF-A0A7J9CBX0-F1
#
_entry.id   AF-A0A7J9CBX0-F1
#
_cell.length_a   1.000
_cell.length_b   1.000
_cell.length_c   1.000
_cell.angle_alpha   90.00
_cell.angle_beta   90.00
_cell.angle_gamma   90.00
#
_symmetry.space_group_name_H-M   'P 1'
#
loop_
_entity.id
_entity.type
_entity.pdbx_description
1 polymer ?
#
loop_
_entity_poly.entity_id
_entity_poly.type
_entity_poly.pdbx_seq_one_letter_code
_entity_poly.pdbx_strand_id
1 'polypeptide(L)'
;MLRFLPNDLKPSTVEIIHYFTERFGNSSRIDYGTGHETNFAAWLYCLAIMGIIKEEDYHTVVARVFVKYLELMKKLQLIYCLELAGSHGVWGLNNYHFLPFIFGSSQLIDHKYMKPKSIHNDDILDNFSREYMYLSCIQFVKKVKKGPFTEHSPLLNDISGVLNWNKVNTGMLKMYKAKVLEKVPIMQHFLFGWLIKW
;
A
#
# COMPACT_ATOMS: atom_id res chain seq x y z
N MET A 1 20.40 -2.98 -15.14
CA MET A 1 19.76 -4.22 -15.65
C MET A 1 19.47 -5.13 -14.46
N LEU A 2 18.25 -5.67 -14.34
CA LEU A 2 17.84 -6.51 -13.20
C LEU A 2 18.59 -7.85 -13.24
N ARG A 3 19.65 -7.98 -12.43
CA ARG A 3 20.59 -9.12 -12.48
C ARG A 3 20.03 -10.43 -11.91
N PHE A 4 18.87 -10.38 -11.25
CA PHE A 4 18.26 -11.55 -10.62
C PHE A 4 17.37 -12.36 -11.57
N LEU A 5 17.12 -11.87 -12.80
CA LEU A 5 16.32 -12.59 -13.78
C LEU A 5 17.13 -13.71 -14.44
N PRO A 6 16.56 -14.93 -14.55
CA PRO A 6 17.05 -15.98 -15.43
C PRO A 6 17.22 -15.51 -16.88
N ASN A 7 18.13 -16.15 -17.64
CA ASN A 7 18.49 -15.71 -19.00
C ASN A 7 17.30 -15.72 -19.97
N ASP A 8 16.43 -16.71 -19.85
CA ASP A 8 15.19 -16.89 -20.60
C ASP A 8 14.15 -15.80 -20.34
N LEU A 9 14.18 -15.18 -19.16
CA LEU A 9 13.25 -14.12 -18.74
C LEU A 9 13.82 -12.71 -18.92
N LYS A 10 15.06 -12.57 -19.39
CA LYS A 10 15.67 -11.25 -19.66
C LYS A 10 14.86 -10.37 -20.62
N PRO A 11 14.24 -10.88 -21.71
CA PRO A 11 13.42 -10.06 -22.60
C PRO A 11 12.28 -9.32 -21.88
N SER A 12 11.70 -9.91 -20.84
CA SER A 12 10.64 -9.29 -20.02
C SER A 12 11.09 -8.04 -19.26
N THR A 13 12.40 -7.79 -19.16
CA THR A 13 12.96 -6.58 -18.53
C THR A 13 12.38 -5.29 -19.13
N VAL A 14 12.10 -5.29 -20.43
CA VAL A 14 11.57 -4.10 -21.15
C VAL A 14 10.25 -3.63 -20.56
N GLU A 15 9.39 -4.55 -20.13
CA GLU A 15 8.11 -4.21 -19.51
C GLU A 15 8.30 -3.96 -18.01
N ILE A 16 8.91 -4.89 -17.28
CA ILE A 16 8.92 -4.82 -15.80
C ILE A 16 9.75 -3.65 -15.25
N ILE A 17 10.68 -3.10 -16.03
CA ILE A 17 11.48 -1.95 -15.60
C ILE A 17 10.60 -0.71 -15.38
N HIS A 18 9.53 -0.54 -16.15
CA HIS A 18 8.62 0.60 -16.02
C HIS A 18 7.87 0.54 -14.69
N TYR A 19 7.27 -0.61 -14.34
CA TYR A 19 6.64 -0.80 -13.03
C TYR A 19 7.65 -0.61 -11.89
N PHE A 20 8.91 -1.02 -12.09
CA PHE A 20 9.97 -0.85 -11.09
C PHE A 20 10.38 0.62 -10.89
N THR A 21 10.49 1.41 -11.95
CA THR A 21 10.93 2.81 -11.86
C THR A 21 9.80 3.71 -11.36
N GLU A 22 8.57 3.47 -11.81
CA GLU A 22 7.40 4.29 -11.47
C GLU A 22 6.83 4.00 -10.09
N ARG A 23 7.42 3.11 -9.29
CA ARG A 23 6.89 2.75 -7.96
C ARG A 23 7.31 3.68 -6.81
N PHE A 24 8.24 4.59 -7.04
CA PHE A 24 8.85 5.42 -5.99
C PHE A 24 8.35 6.87 -5.96
N GLY A 25 7.42 7.22 -6.84
CA GLY A 25 6.95 8.59 -7.03
C GLY A 25 7.40 9.16 -8.36
N ASN A 26 7.05 10.42 -8.62
CA ASN A 26 7.46 11.13 -9.82
C ASN A 26 8.59 12.12 -9.50
N SER A 27 9.70 12.05 -10.24
CA SER A 27 10.86 12.92 -10.00
C SER A 27 10.62 14.38 -10.33
N SER A 28 9.78 14.67 -11.33
CA SER A 28 9.53 16.04 -11.80
C SER A 28 8.52 16.76 -10.92
N ARG A 29 7.48 16.05 -10.46
CA ARG A 29 6.46 16.59 -9.56
C ARG A 29 6.82 16.47 -8.09
N ILE A 30 7.81 15.63 -7.75
CA ILE A 30 8.23 15.34 -6.37
C ILE A 30 7.01 14.87 -5.55
N ASP A 31 6.22 13.97 -6.14
CA ASP A 31 4.98 13.45 -5.55
C ASP A 31 4.99 11.93 -5.43
N TYR A 32 4.15 11.41 -4.53
CA TYR A 32 3.89 9.99 -4.38
C TYR A 32 2.41 9.75 -4.03
N GLY A 33 1.89 8.58 -4.37
CA GLY A 33 0.50 8.22 -4.13
C GLY A 33 0.19 6.78 -4.51
N THR A 34 -1.09 6.44 -4.45
CA THR A 34 -1.58 5.05 -4.61
C THR A 34 -1.33 4.47 -6.00
N GLY A 35 -1.19 5.29 -7.05
CA GLY A 35 -0.77 4.82 -8.38
C GLY A 35 0.64 4.24 -8.37
N HIS A 36 1.58 4.90 -7.70
CA HIS A 36 2.96 4.42 -7.55
C HIS A 36 3.02 3.15 -6.69
N GLU A 37 2.23 3.09 -5.62
CA GLU A 37 2.05 1.86 -4.84
C GLU A 37 1.47 0.71 -5.69
N THR A 38 0.54 1.02 -6.59
CA THR A 38 -0.04 0.04 -7.52
C THR A 38 1.00 -0.46 -8.54
N ASN A 39 1.91 0.40 -9.01
CA ASN A 39 3.05 -0.03 -9.82
C ASN A 39 3.97 -1.01 -9.06
N PHE A 40 4.16 -0.83 -7.75
CA PHE A 40 4.91 -1.82 -6.97
C PHE A 40 4.21 -3.19 -6.92
N ALA A 41 2.89 -3.19 -6.70
CA ALA A 41 2.11 -4.42 -6.72
C ALA A 41 2.10 -5.08 -8.11
N ALA A 42 1.99 -4.30 -9.18
CA ALA A 42 2.10 -4.77 -10.56
C ALA A 42 3.48 -5.38 -10.84
N TRP A 43 4.56 -4.78 -10.33
CA TRP A 43 5.89 -5.34 -10.45
C TRP A 43 6.01 -6.71 -9.74
N LEU A 44 5.49 -6.84 -8.53
CA LEU A 44 5.45 -8.13 -7.81
C LEU A 44 4.58 -9.16 -8.53
N TYR A 45 3.43 -8.73 -9.07
CA TYR A 45 2.54 -9.58 -9.86
C TYR A 45 3.26 -10.10 -11.12
N CYS A 46 4.00 -9.25 -11.84
CA CYS A 46 4.81 -9.64 -12.99
C CYS A 46 5.84 -10.73 -12.63
N LEU A 47 6.50 -10.60 -11.47
CA LEU A 47 7.43 -11.63 -11.01
C LEU A 47 6.73 -12.95 -10.66
N ALA A 48 5.51 -12.90 -10.15
CA ALA A 48 4.71 -14.09 -9.85
C ALA A 48 4.25 -14.82 -11.11
N ILE A 49 3.72 -14.12 -12.11
CA ILE A 49 3.29 -14.73 -13.38
C ILE A 49 4.46 -15.29 -14.20
N MET A 50 5.66 -14.73 -14.02
CA MET A 50 6.90 -15.24 -14.61
C MET A 50 7.46 -16.45 -13.83
N GLY A 51 6.82 -16.87 -12.74
CA GLY A 51 7.25 -18.01 -11.91
C GLY A 51 8.49 -17.75 -11.06
N ILE A 52 8.93 -16.49 -10.94
CA ILE A 52 10.06 -16.10 -10.08
C ILE A 52 9.63 -16.09 -8.61
N ILE A 53 8.44 -15.57 -8.35
CA ILE A 53 7.77 -15.65 -7.05
C ILE A 53 6.77 -16.80 -7.15
N LYS A 54 6.87 -17.77 -6.25
CA LYS A 54 5.93 -18.88 -6.18
C LYS A 54 4.86 -18.62 -5.15
N GLU A 55 3.78 -19.41 -5.17
CA GLU A 55 2.69 -19.29 -4.20
C GLU A 55 3.15 -19.45 -2.75
N GLU A 56 4.12 -20.34 -2.52
CA GLU A 56 4.79 -20.52 -1.22
C GLU A 56 5.49 -19.25 -0.70
N ASP A 57 5.85 -18.32 -1.58
CA ASP A 57 6.53 -17.07 -1.24
C ASP A 57 5.56 -15.92 -0.92
N TYR A 58 4.27 -16.03 -1.27
CA TYR A 58 3.34 -14.89 -1.25
C TYR A 58 3.26 -14.19 0.11
N HIS A 59 3.15 -14.97 1.20
CA HIS A 59 3.15 -14.42 2.55
C HIS A 59 4.47 -13.71 2.88
N THR A 60 5.61 -14.29 2.48
CA THR A 60 6.95 -13.73 2.71
C THR A 60 7.15 -12.44 1.92
N VAL A 61 6.66 -12.38 0.68
CA VAL A 61 6.72 -11.18 -0.16
C VAL A 61 5.97 -10.03 0.51
N VAL A 62 4.78 -10.26 1.04
CA VAL A 62 4.02 -9.21 1.76
C VAL A 62 4.67 -8.87 3.10
N ALA A 63 5.04 -9.87 3.91
CA ALA A 63 5.55 -9.66 5.26
C ALA A 63 6.98 -9.10 5.31
N ARG A 64 7.77 -9.25 4.23
CA ARG A 64 9.16 -8.77 4.18
C ARG A 64 9.39 -7.74 3.08
N VAL A 65 9.14 -8.11 1.83
CA VAL A 65 9.48 -7.25 0.68
C VAL A 65 8.59 -6.01 0.67
N PHE A 66 7.29 -6.18 0.88
CA PHE A 66 6.36 -5.06 0.93
C PHE A 66 6.54 -4.21 2.19
N VAL A 67 6.80 -4.80 3.36
CA VAL A 67 7.17 -4.04 4.58
C VAL A 67 8.42 -3.17 4.34
N LYS A 68 9.47 -3.71 3.72
CA LYS A 68 10.69 -2.93 3.40
C LYS A 68 10.44 -1.82 2.39
N TYR A 69 9.55 -2.05 1.42
CA TYR A 69 9.10 -1.00 0.52
C TYR A 69 8.38 0.13 1.29
N LEU A 70 7.48 -0.20 2.22
CA LEU A 70 6.80 0.82 3.02
C LEU A 70 7.75 1.61 3.93
N GLU A 71 8.71 0.95 4.56
CA GLU A 71 9.74 1.63 5.36
C GLU A 71 10.52 2.65 4.51
N LEU A 72 10.92 2.24 3.30
CA LEU A 72 11.59 3.13 2.35
C LEU A 72 10.67 4.29 1.94
N MET A 73 9.41 4.02 1.60
CA MET A 73 8.49 5.07 1.17
C MET A 73 8.18 6.08 2.28
N LYS A 74 7.96 5.63 3.52
CA LYS A 74 7.80 6.51 4.69
C LYS A 74 9.03 7.39 4.88
N LYS A 75 10.24 6.85 4.68
CA LYS A 75 11.48 7.63 4.75
C LYS A 75 11.58 8.68 3.63
N LEU A 76 11.27 8.30 2.39
CA LEU A 76 11.28 9.23 1.25
C LEU A 76 10.26 10.36 1.42
N GLN A 77 9.04 10.04 1.86
CA GLN A 77 7.99 11.02 2.14
C GLN A 77 8.43 12.08 3.15
N LEU A 78 9.13 11.67 4.22
CA LEU A 78 9.61 12.58 5.26
C LEU A 78 10.85 13.37 4.85
N ILE A 79 11.82 12.75 4.16
CA ILE A 79 13.07 13.40 3.79
C ILE A 79 12.87 14.41 2.67
N TYR A 80 12.06 14.05 1.68
CA TYR A 80 11.85 14.87 0.48
C TYR A 80 10.54 15.64 0.50
N CYS A 81 9.78 15.58 1.60
CA CYS A 81 8.49 16.26 1.77
C CYS A 81 7.56 16.05 0.56
N LEU A 82 7.45 14.81 0.09
CA LEU A 82 6.76 14.48 -1.17
C LEU A 82 5.32 15.00 -1.18
N GLU A 83 4.88 15.56 -2.28
CA GLU A 83 3.49 15.97 -2.46
C GLU A 83 2.56 14.77 -2.65
N LEU A 84 1.27 15.00 -2.44
CA LEU A 84 0.22 13.99 -2.55
C LEU A 84 -0.23 13.83 -4.01
N ALA A 85 0.16 12.73 -4.66
CA ALA A 85 -0.30 12.43 -6.01
C ALA A 85 -1.76 11.94 -5.97
N GLY A 86 -2.67 12.66 -6.63
CA GLY A 86 -4.07 12.23 -6.78
C GLY A 86 -4.94 12.37 -5.54
N SER A 87 -4.68 13.39 -4.71
CA SER A 87 -5.40 13.66 -3.45
C SER A 87 -6.93 13.61 -3.57
N HIS A 88 -7.56 12.81 -2.70
CA HIS A 88 -9.01 12.86 -2.42
C HIS A 88 -9.38 13.85 -1.31
N GLY A 89 -8.46 14.75 -0.93
CA GLY A 89 -8.60 15.60 0.23
C GLY A 89 -8.75 14.80 1.53
N VAL A 90 -9.54 15.33 2.46
CA VAL A 90 -9.74 14.75 3.81
C VAL A 90 -10.49 13.39 3.77
N TRP A 91 -11.16 13.06 2.66
CA TRP A 91 -11.89 11.81 2.46
C TRP A 91 -11.08 10.67 1.82
N GLY A 92 -9.79 10.90 1.61
CA GLY A 92 -8.83 9.84 1.28
C GLY A 92 -8.65 8.89 2.47
N LEU A 93 -8.46 7.61 2.20
CA LEU A 93 -8.15 6.62 3.25
C LEU A 93 -6.85 6.99 3.95
N ASN A 94 -5.81 7.24 3.17
CA ASN A 94 -4.55 7.77 3.60
C ASN A 94 -3.95 8.55 2.43
N ASN A 95 -3.13 9.52 2.79
CA ASN A 95 -2.47 10.45 1.89
C ASN A 95 -1.62 9.77 0.80
N TYR A 96 -0.96 8.66 1.12
CA TYR A 96 0.01 8.01 0.22
C TYR A 96 -0.29 6.54 -0.07
N HIS A 97 -0.87 5.81 0.89
CA HIS A 97 -0.89 4.35 0.89
C HIS A 97 -2.30 3.77 1.00
N PHE A 98 -2.57 2.64 0.34
CA PHE A 98 -3.84 1.92 0.45
C PHE A 98 -3.62 0.43 0.75
N LEU A 99 -2.77 -0.24 -0.02
CA LEU A 99 -2.49 -1.68 0.11
C LEU A 99 -2.07 -2.11 1.53
N PRO A 100 -1.32 -1.32 2.33
CA PRO A 100 -0.98 -1.71 3.69
C PRO A 100 -2.19 -1.89 4.60
N PHE A 101 -3.27 -1.16 4.35
CA PHE A 101 -4.52 -1.31 5.10
C PHE A 101 -5.29 -2.57 4.67
N ILE A 102 -5.17 -3.00 3.41
CA ILE A 102 -5.73 -4.28 2.96
C ILE A 102 -4.96 -5.43 3.61
N PHE A 103 -3.64 -5.50 3.40
CA PHE A 103 -2.82 -6.57 3.96
C PHE A 103 -2.87 -6.58 5.50
N GLY A 104 -2.76 -5.41 6.11
CA GLY A 104 -2.81 -5.27 7.57
C GLY A 104 -4.16 -5.63 8.17
N SER A 105 -5.29 -5.34 7.50
CA SER A 105 -6.60 -5.78 7.99
C SER A 105 -6.77 -7.29 7.86
N SER A 106 -6.16 -7.90 6.83
CA SER A 106 -6.12 -9.36 6.67
C SER A 106 -5.34 -10.04 7.82
N GLN A 107 -4.20 -9.47 8.22
CA GLN A 107 -3.41 -9.97 9.37
C GLN A 107 -4.19 -9.99 10.70
N LEU A 108 -5.23 -9.16 10.82
CA LEU A 108 -6.02 -8.98 12.04
C LEU A 108 -7.37 -9.71 12.00
N ILE A 109 -7.70 -10.43 10.91
CA ILE A 109 -8.90 -11.26 10.84
C ILE A 109 -8.87 -12.30 11.98
N ASP A 110 -10.00 -12.45 12.66
CA ASP A 110 -10.19 -13.34 13.81
C ASP A 110 -9.23 -13.11 15.00
N HIS A 111 -8.56 -11.96 15.06
CA HIS A 111 -7.74 -11.60 16.20
C HIS A 111 -8.60 -11.51 17.48
N LYS A 112 -8.15 -12.22 18.54
CA LYS A 112 -8.90 -12.38 19.80
C LYS A 112 -9.23 -11.03 20.45
N TYR A 113 -8.20 -10.20 20.64
CA TYR A 113 -8.30 -8.96 21.44
C TYR A 113 -8.40 -7.69 20.60
N MET A 114 -7.54 -7.52 19.59
CA MET A 114 -7.53 -6.32 18.74
C MET A 114 -8.74 -6.28 17.81
N LYS A 115 -9.53 -5.22 17.91
CA LYS A 115 -10.67 -4.92 17.04
C LYS A 115 -10.40 -3.64 16.24
N PRO A 116 -11.18 -3.31 15.19
CA PRO A 116 -10.98 -2.07 14.43
C PRO A 116 -10.93 -0.81 15.31
N LYS A 117 -11.74 -0.75 16.37
CA LYS A 117 -11.74 0.36 17.35
C LYS A 117 -10.43 0.50 18.13
N SER A 118 -9.61 -0.55 18.22
CA SER A 118 -8.33 -0.56 18.95
C SER A 118 -7.31 0.42 18.37
N ILE A 119 -7.49 0.91 17.14
CA ILE A 119 -6.59 1.91 16.53
C ILE A 119 -6.56 3.25 17.30
N HIS A 120 -7.54 3.49 18.16
CA HIS A 120 -7.61 4.68 19.00
C HIS A 120 -6.81 4.55 20.31
N ASN A 121 -6.46 3.32 20.71
CA ASN A 121 -5.68 3.07 21.92
C ASN A 121 -4.18 3.18 21.60
N ASP A 122 -3.53 4.19 22.16
CA ASP A 122 -2.11 4.47 21.90
C ASP A 122 -1.18 3.39 22.48
N ASP A 123 -1.52 2.76 23.61
CA ASP A 123 -0.73 1.63 24.15
C ASP A 123 -0.73 0.44 23.19
N ILE A 124 -1.86 0.15 22.55
CA ILE A 124 -1.93 -0.91 21.54
C ILE A 124 -1.06 -0.55 20.32
N LEU A 125 -1.10 0.70 19.88
CA LEU A 125 -0.28 1.13 18.76
C LEU A 125 1.21 1.04 19.10
N ASP A 126 1.62 1.49 20.28
CA ASP A 126 3.04 1.53 20.66
C ASP A 126 3.64 0.13 20.84
N ASN A 127 2.85 -0.82 21.33
CA ASN A 127 3.30 -2.20 21.52
C ASN A 127 3.24 -3.05 20.23
N PHE A 128 2.23 -2.85 19.38
CA PHE A 128 1.92 -3.79 18.29
C PHE A 128 2.10 -3.22 16.87
N SER A 129 2.45 -1.94 16.71
CA SER A 129 2.68 -1.34 15.38
C SER A 129 3.85 -1.94 14.60
N ARG A 130 4.78 -2.61 15.28
CA ARG A 130 5.90 -3.31 14.63
C ARG A 130 5.51 -4.68 14.07
N GLU A 131 4.42 -5.26 14.58
CA GLU A 131 3.96 -6.60 14.20
C GLU A 131 2.86 -6.54 13.14
N TYR A 132 1.95 -5.56 13.25
CA TYR A 132 0.79 -5.44 12.35
C TYR A 132 0.88 -4.23 11.45
N MET A 133 0.80 -4.47 10.14
CA MET A 133 0.98 -3.45 9.11
C MET A 133 -0.09 -2.34 9.19
N TYR A 134 -1.33 -2.70 9.53
CA TYR A 134 -2.42 -1.73 9.70
C TYR A 134 -2.09 -0.75 10.83
N LEU A 135 -1.68 -1.29 11.99
CA LEU A 135 -1.33 -0.49 13.17
C LEU A 135 -0.07 0.36 12.91
N SER A 136 0.93 -0.18 12.20
CA SER A 136 2.10 0.57 11.72
C SER A 136 1.71 1.81 10.91
N CYS A 137 0.71 1.68 10.04
CA CYS A 137 0.24 2.79 9.23
C CYS A 137 -0.56 3.81 10.06
N ILE A 138 -1.39 3.37 11.01
CA ILE A 138 -2.09 4.29 11.92
C ILE A 138 -1.11 5.08 12.78
N GLN A 139 -0.11 4.42 13.37
CA GLN A 139 0.89 5.09 14.21
C GLN A 139 1.66 6.13 13.39
N PHE A 140 2.01 5.82 12.14
CA PHE A 140 2.65 6.79 11.25
C PHE A 140 1.74 7.99 10.96
N VAL A 141 0.44 7.78 10.69
CA VAL A 141 -0.51 8.86 10.47
C VAL A 141 -0.62 9.78 11.69
N LYS A 142 -0.80 9.22 12.88
CA LYS A 142 -0.87 9.98 14.14
C LYS A 142 0.42 10.75 14.45
N LYS A 143 1.59 10.23 14.02
CA LYS A 143 2.88 10.91 14.21
C LYS A 143 3.03 12.12 13.28
N VAL A 144 2.61 11.98 12.03
CA VAL A 144 2.81 12.99 10.97
C VAL A 144 1.73 14.08 11.01
N LYS A 145 0.46 13.71 11.19
CA LYS A 145 -0.66 14.65 11.23
C LYS A 145 -0.90 15.11 12.67
N LYS A 146 -1.10 16.41 12.87
CA LYS A 146 -1.41 17.00 14.18
C LYS A 146 -2.92 17.21 14.31
N GLY A 147 -3.40 17.20 15.55
CA GLY A 147 -4.81 17.38 15.90
C GLY A 147 -5.57 16.06 16.11
N PRO A 148 -6.87 16.13 16.39
CA PRO A 148 -7.71 14.96 16.59
C PRO A 148 -7.77 14.05 15.37
N PHE A 149 -7.66 12.72 15.59
CA PHE A 149 -7.68 11.72 14.52
C PHE A 149 -8.96 11.78 13.67
N THR A 150 -10.08 12.10 14.31
CA THR A 150 -11.40 12.30 13.69
C THR A 150 -11.40 13.44 12.66
N GLU A 151 -10.58 14.48 12.84
CA GLU A 151 -10.56 15.65 11.97
C GLU A 151 -9.66 15.45 10.77
N HIS A 152 -8.44 14.96 10.99
CA HIS A 152 -7.45 14.83 9.92
C HIS A 152 -7.53 13.51 9.15
N SER A 153 -8.29 12.53 9.66
CA SER A 153 -8.46 11.20 9.05
C SER A 153 -9.85 10.59 9.35
N PRO A 154 -10.95 11.28 9.01
CA PRO A 154 -12.32 10.86 9.32
C PRO A 154 -12.66 9.50 8.72
N LEU A 155 -12.20 9.18 7.50
CA LEU A 155 -12.51 7.89 6.89
C LEU A 155 -11.89 6.70 7.67
N LEU A 156 -10.65 6.82 8.12
CA LEU A 156 -10.04 5.80 8.98
C LEU A 156 -10.75 5.71 10.34
N ASN A 157 -11.18 6.86 10.86
CA ASN A 157 -11.96 6.92 12.08
C ASN A 157 -13.30 6.18 11.93
N ASP A 158 -14.04 6.41 10.84
CA ASP A 158 -15.33 5.75 10.60
C ASP A 158 -15.16 4.25 10.41
N ILE A 159 -14.10 3.83 9.70
CA ILE A 159 -13.77 2.42 9.51
C ILE A 159 -13.46 1.73 10.84
N SER A 160 -12.91 2.45 11.83
CA SER A 160 -12.68 1.90 13.18
C SER A 160 -13.98 1.51 13.90
N GLY A 161 -15.13 2.07 13.49
CA GLY A 161 -16.45 1.72 13.99
C GLY A 161 -17.01 0.41 13.43
N VAL A 162 -16.36 -0.20 12.44
CA VAL A 162 -16.78 -1.48 11.87
C VAL A 162 -16.54 -2.61 12.87
N LEU A 163 -17.49 -3.56 12.94
CA LEU A 163 -17.52 -4.59 13.98
C LEU A 163 -16.29 -5.52 14.01
N ASN A 164 -15.78 -5.93 12.84
CA ASN A 164 -14.69 -6.90 12.74
C ASN A 164 -13.79 -6.65 11.54
N TRP A 165 -12.56 -7.17 11.61
CA TRP A 165 -11.52 -6.98 10.59
C TRP A 165 -11.86 -7.64 9.26
N ASN A 166 -12.64 -8.73 9.23
CA ASN A 166 -13.08 -9.35 7.99
C ASN A 166 -13.97 -8.40 7.16
N LYS A 167 -14.93 -7.72 7.81
CA LYS A 167 -15.74 -6.67 7.17
C LYS A 167 -14.89 -5.48 6.74
N VAL A 168 -13.92 -5.07 7.55
CA VAL A 168 -12.97 -4.01 7.17
C VAL A 168 -12.20 -4.42 5.92
N ASN A 169 -11.59 -5.60 5.89
CA ASN A 169 -10.80 -6.08 4.76
C ASN A 169 -11.63 -6.17 3.47
N THR A 170 -12.82 -6.76 3.54
CA THR A 170 -13.76 -6.83 2.42
C THR A 170 -14.13 -5.43 1.92
N GLY A 171 -14.40 -4.49 2.83
CA GLY A 171 -14.68 -3.09 2.48
C GLY A 171 -13.49 -2.39 1.84
N MET A 172 -12.27 -2.63 2.34
CA MET A 172 -11.03 -2.07 1.79
C MET A 172 -10.77 -2.58 0.37
N LEU A 173 -10.98 -3.87 0.09
CA LEU A 173 -10.85 -4.43 -1.26
C LEU A 173 -11.81 -3.76 -2.25
N LYS A 174 -13.08 -3.62 -1.87
CA LYS A 174 -14.09 -2.92 -2.70
C LYS A 174 -13.71 -1.46 -2.93
N MET A 175 -13.24 -0.79 -1.88
CA MET A 175 -12.85 0.61 -1.95
C MET A 175 -11.57 0.80 -2.77
N TYR A 176 -10.61 -0.12 -2.72
CA TYR A 176 -9.40 -0.06 -3.55
C TYR A 176 -9.76 -0.15 -5.04
N LYS A 177 -10.65 -1.09 -5.40
CA LYS A 177 -11.16 -1.18 -6.77
C LYS A 177 -11.80 0.15 -7.21
N ALA A 178 -12.76 0.66 -6.45
CA ALA A 178 -13.52 1.86 -6.84
C ALA A 178 -12.74 3.18 -6.76
N LYS A 179 -11.80 3.31 -5.81
CA LYS A 179 -11.05 4.55 -5.55
C LYS A 179 -9.64 4.57 -6.12
N VAL A 180 -9.09 3.43 -6.53
CA VAL A 180 -7.75 3.37 -7.13
C VAL A 180 -7.85 2.82 -8.55
N LEU A 181 -8.28 1.57 -8.72
CA LEU A 181 -8.24 0.88 -10.02
C LEU A 181 -9.28 1.38 -11.04
N GLU A 182 -10.39 1.95 -10.59
CA GLU A 182 -11.44 2.54 -11.45
C GLU A 182 -11.31 4.06 -11.57
N LYS A 183 -10.26 4.66 -11.00
CA LYS A 183 -10.04 6.11 -11.06
C LYS A 183 -9.09 6.48 -12.18
N VAL A 184 -9.64 7.13 -13.20
CA VAL A 184 -8.88 7.64 -14.36
C VAL A 184 -7.66 8.48 -13.95
N PRO A 185 -7.73 9.45 -13.02
CA PRO A 185 -6.54 10.23 -12.66
C PRO A 185 -5.36 9.42 -12.14
N ILE A 186 -5.64 8.22 -11.59
CA ILE A 186 -4.63 7.30 -11.08
C ILE A 186 -4.20 6.34 -12.20
N MET A 187 -5.15 5.66 -12.82
CA MET A 187 -4.88 4.59 -13.78
C MET A 187 -4.49 5.07 -15.18
N GLN A 188 -4.68 6.34 -15.52
CA GLN A 188 -4.19 6.91 -16.79
C GLN A 188 -2.66 6.80 -16.95
N HIS A 189 -1.92 6.66 -15.86
CA HIS A 189 -0.47 6.49 -15.85
C HIS A 189 -0.04 5.03 -15.73
N PHE A 190 -0.99 4.10 -15.63
CA PHE A 190 -0.70 2.67 -15.56
C PHE A 190 -0.45 2.12 -16.96
N LEU A 191 0.69 1.46 -17.15
CA LEU A 191 1.07 0.89 -18.44
C LEU A 191 0.62 -0.56 -18.56
N PHE A 192 0.32 -0.95 -19.79
CA PHE A 192 -0.01 -2.32 -20.15
C PHE A 192 1.03 -2.85 -21.14
N GLY A 193 1.24 -4.15 -21.13
CA GLY A 193 2.20 -4.84 -21.98
C GLY A 193 1.80 -6.29 -22.23
N TRP A 194 2.80 -7.14 -22.35
CA TRP A 194 2.59 -8.55 -22.63
C TRP A 194 2.27 -9.36 -21.37
N LEU A 195 2.86 -8.95 -20.25
CA LEU A 195 2.64 -9.55 -18.93
C LEU A 195 1.30 -9.08 -18.31
N ILE A 196 1.02 -7.78 -18.36
CA ILE A 196 -0.27 -7.21 -17.93
C ILE A 196 -1.00 -6.69 -19.17
N LYS A 197 -1.98 -7.46 -19.64
CA LYS A 197 -2.78 -7.12 -20.83
C LYS A 197 -3.86 -6.09 -20.51
N TRP A 198 -4.24 -5.31 -21.52
CA TRP A 198 -5.33 -4.32 -21.48
C TRP A 198 -6.71 -4.98 -21.47
#